data_AF-A0A194PE30-F1
#
_entry.id   AF-A0A194PE30-F1
#
_cell.length_a   1.000
_cell.length_b   1.000
_cell.length_c   1.000
_cell.angle_alpha   90.00
_cell.angle_beta   90.00
_cell.angle_gamma   90.00
#
_symmetry.space_group_name_H-M   'P 1'
#
loop_
_entity.id
_entity.type
_entity.pdbx_description
1 polymer ?
#
loop_
_entity_poly.entity_id
_entity_poly.type
_entity_poly.pdbx_seq_one_letter_code
_entity_poly.pdbx_strand_id
1 'polypeptide(L)'
;MAIRQSSDMAKFKETLKAAKEVVILSGAGISAESGIPTFRGAGGFWRKYQASSLATPEAFRHSPSLVWEFYHYRREVAAKAQPNQGHKAIADYESRLGSEKKITVITQNVDGLHVRAGTKNLIELHGNLYKTRCTKCKEVLVNNDSPICEALAGRGAPDAKVVGSDIPVKSLPHCKKTNCGGLLRPHIVWFGENLDPAVLNKAETAMATCDVCLVVGTSSVVYPAAMFAPQAATRGAIVAEFNLEPTPATPDFHYYFEGPCGTTLPKALAD
;
A
#
# COMPACT_ATOMS: atom_id res chain seq x y z
N MET A 1 -12.88 -30.29 -7.15
CA MET A 1 -11.47 -30.76 -7.19
C MET A 1 -10.63 -29.51 -7.06
N ALA A 2 -9.91 -29.32 -5.94
CA ALA A 2 -9.13 -28.09 -5.74
C ALA A 2 -8.08 -28.00 -6.86
N ILE A 3 -8.16 -26.96 -7.69
CA ILE A 3 -7.13 -26.69 -8.68
C ILE A 3 -5.85 -26.43 -7.87
N ARG A 4 -4.85 -27.31 -8.03
CA ARG A 4 -3.54 -27.10 -7.41
C ARG A 4 -2.89 -25.95 -8.18
N GLN A 5 -2.57 -24.87 -7.48
CA GLN A 5 -1.90 -23.71 -8.07
C GLN A 5 -0.59 -24.17 -8.71
N SER A 6 -0.32 -23.71 -9.93
CA SER A 6 0.95 -23.99 -10.60
C SER A 6 2.06 -23.14 -9.97
N SER A 7 3.25 -23.73 -9.82
CA SER A 7 4.49 -23.00 -9.49
C SER A 7 5.46 -22.96 -10.67
N ASP A 8 4.97 -23.24 -11.89
CA ASP A 8 5.77 -23.21 -13.11
C ASP A 8 6.00 -21.77 -13.58
N MET A 9 7.20 -21.26 -13.26
CA MET A 9 7.62 -19.91 -13.62
C MET A 9 7.78 -19.73 -15.14
N ALA A 10 8.22 -20.76 -15.88
CA ALA A 10 8.41 -20.66 -17.31
C ALA A 10 7.07 -20.46 -18.02
N LYS A 11 6.07 -21.26 -17.66
CA LYS A 11 4.70 -21.14 -18.19
C LYS A 11 4.04 -19.82 -17.81
N PHE A 12 4.29 -19.32 -16.59
CA PHE A 12 3.81 -18.00 -16.20
C PHE A 12 4.45 -16.89 -17.04
N LYS A 13 5.76 -16.95 -17.31
CA LYS A 13 6.44 -15.98 -18.18
C LYS A 13 5.87 -15.97 -19.60
N GLU A 14 5.55 -17.13 -20.17
CA GLU A 14 4.87 -17.21 -21.47
C GLU A 14 3.51 -16.51 -21.45
N THR A 15 2.73 -16.75 -20.39
CA THR A 15 1.43 -16.09 -20.18
C THR A 15 1.59 -14.56 -20.10
N LEU A 16 2.57 -14.10 -19.33
CA LEU A 16 2.86 -12.68 -19.17
C LEU A 16 3.35 -12.03 -20.48
N LYS A 17 4.12 -12.75 -21.29
CA LYS A 17 4.55 -12.31 -22.64
C LYS A 17 3.36 -12.11 -23.58
N ALA A 18 2.35 -12.98 -23.52
CA ALA A 18 1.16 -12.86 -24.36
C ALA A 18 0.20 -11.73 -23.92
N ALA A 19 0.17 -11.38 -22.64
CA ALA A 19 -0.74 -10.37 -22.08
C ALA A 19 -0.61 -8.97 -22.71
N LYS A 20 -1.71 -8.26 -22.90
CA LYS A 20 -1.74 -6.85 -23.35
C LYS A 20 -2.05 -5.91 -22.19
N GLU A 21 -2.88 -6.34 -21.25
CA GLU A 21 -3.20 -5.61 -20.03
C GLU A 21 -2.77 -6.39 -18.78
N VAL A 22 -1.82 -5.83 -18.03
CA VAL A 22 -1.28 -6.43 -16.81
C VAL A 22 -1.60 -5.53 -15.62
N VAL A 23 -2.19 -6.11 -14.58
CA VAL A 23 -2.39 -5.43 -13.30
C VAL A 23 -1.53 -6.06 -12.22
N ILE A 24 -0.88 -5.22 -11.41
CA ILE A 24 -0.08 -5.65 -10.27
C ILE A 24 -0.72 -5.08 -9.01
N LEU A 25 -1.41 -5.94 -8.24
CA LEU A 25 -2.03 -5.60 -6.97
C LEU A 25 -1.05 -5.89 -5.82
N SER A 26 -0.57 -4.85 -5.14
CA SER A 26 0.42 -4.99 -4.07
C SER A 26 -0.11 -4.64 -2.68
N GLY A 27 0.40 -5.34 -1.66
CA GLY A 27 0.15 -5.07 -0.24
C GLY A 27 1.43 -4.91 0.58
N ALA A 28 1.31 -4.88 1.90
CA ALA A 28 2.39 -4.51 2.80
C ALA A 28 3.64 -5.41 2.72
N GLY A 29 3.46 -6.67 2.30
CA GLY A 29 4.54 -7.64 2.14
C GLY A 29 5.58 -7.24 1.10
N ILE A 30 5.21 -6.51 0.03
CA ILE A 30 6.22 -6.04 -0.94
C ILE A 30 7.21 -5.06 -0.28
N SER A 31 6.77 -4.30 0.74
CA SER A 31 7.59 -3.31 1.43
C SER A 31 8.33 -3.87 2.65
N ALA A 32 8.09 -5.12 3.03
CA ALA A 32 8.73 -5.74 4.20
C ALA A 32 10.25 -5.81 4.03
N GLU A 33 10.74 -6.20 2.85
CA GLU A 33 12.18 -6.25 2.51
C GLU A 33 12.84 -4.85 2.46
N SER A 34 12.03 -3.77 2.45
CA SER A 34 12.50 -2.39 2.57
C SER A 34 12.56 -1.89 4.03
N GLY A 35 12.29 -2.75 5.00
CA GLY A 35 12.26 -2.41 6.42
C GLY A 35 10.98 -1.69 6.86
N ILE A 36 9.92 -1.71 6.04
CA ILE A 36 8.61 -1.16 6.42
C ILE A 36 7.87 -2.22 7.26
N PRO A 37 7.46 -1.92 8.51
CA PRO A 37 6.64 -2.83 9.30
C PRO A 37 5.32 -3.16 8.59
N THR A 38 4.99 -4.45 8.50
CA THR A 38 3.72 -4.92 7.93
C THR A 38 2.61 -4.90 8.98
N PHE A 39 1.36 -5.10 8.59
CA PHE A 39 0.24 -5.20 9.55
C PHE A 39 0.09 -6.60 10.18
N ARG A 40 1.06 -7.50 9.98
CA ARG A 40 1.04 -8.87 10.53
C ARG A 40 2.09 -9.05 11.62
N GLY A 41 1.84 -9.97 12.55
CA GLY A 41 2.77 -10.34 13.60
C GLY A 41 3.24 -9.14 14.44
N ALA A 42 4.52 -9.14 14.82
CA ALA A 42 5.12 -8.05 15.60
C ALA A 42 5.07 -6.69 14.88
N GLY A 43 5.06 -6.66 13.55
CA GLY A 43 4.98 -5.43 12.76
C GLY A 43 3.64 -4.71 12.88
N GLY A 44 2.56 -5.44 13.22
CA GLY A 44 1.21 -4.89 13.34
C GLY A 44 1.00 -4.00 14.57
N PHE A 45 2.00 -3.91 15.46
CA PHE A 45 1.95 -3.12 16.67
C PHE A 45 2.84 -1.88 16.58
N TRP A 46 2.34 -0.79 17.15
CA TRP A 46 3.14 0.40 17.46
C TRP A 46 2.88 0.76 18.93
N ARG A 47 3.93 0.78 19.74
CA ARG A 47 3.84 0.73 21.20
C ARG A 47 2.99 -0.48 21.63
N LYS A 48 1.98 -0.25 22.45
CA LYS A 48 0.99 -1.26 22.87
C LYS A 48 -0.24 -1.35 21.96
N TYR A 49 -0.32 -0.53 20.91
CA TYR A 49 -1.52 -0.41 20.08
C TYR A 49 -1.37 -1.23 18.80
N GLN A 50 -2.44 -1.92 18.41
CA GLN A 50 -2.54 -2.44 17.06
C GLN A 50 -2.69 -1.27 16.08
N ALA A 51 -1.98 -1.30 14.96
CA ALA A 51 -2.03 -0.23 13.96
C ALA A 51 -3.47 0.02 13.44
N SER A 52 -4.29 -1.02 13.34
CA SER A 52 -5.72 -0.94 12.99
C SER A 52 -6.55 -0.16 14.01
N SER A 53 -6.17 -0.15 15.30
CA SER A 53 -6.87 0.61 16.35
C SER A 53 -6.58 2.12 16.30
N LEU A 54 -5.43 2.53 15.73
CA LEU A 54 -5.03 3.93 15.60
C LEU A 54 -5.42 4.55 14.25
N ALA A 55 -5.57 3.72 13.22
CA ALA A 55 -5.99 4.13 11.89
C ALA A 55 -7.53 4.15 11.76
N THR A 56 -8.21 4.87 12.66
CA THR A 56 -9.68 5.02 12.70
C THR A 56 -10.10 6.49 12.90
N PRO A 57 -11.28 6.91 12.39
CA PRO A 57 -11.84 8.22 12.71
C PRO A 57 -12.04 8.44 14.21
N GLU A 58 -12.43 7.40 14.94
CA GLU A 58 -12.70 7.42 16.38
C GLU A 58 -11.42 7.70 17.16
N ALA A 59 -10.31 7.03 16.84
CA ALA A 59 -9.02 7.25 17.50
C ALA A 59 -8.53 8.67 17.28
N PHE A 60 -8.67 9.20 16.06
CA PHE A 60 -8.26 10.58 15.76
C PHE A 60 -9.13 11.63 16.47
N ARG A 61 -10.43 11.37 16.63
CA ARG A 61 -11.34 12.24 17.37
C ARG A 61 -11.00 12.26 18.87
N HIS A 62 -10.68 11.11 19.45
CA HIS A 62 -10.35 11.00 20.87
C HIS A 62 -8.94 11.49 21.20
N SER A 63 -7.95 11.19 20.35
CA SER A 63 -6.54 11.44 20.65
C SER A 63 -5.76 11.77 19.37
N PRO A 64 -5.98 12.95 18.77
CA PRO A 64 -5.29 13.33 17.52
C PRO A 64 -3.77 13.41 17.69
N SER A 65 -3.27 13.75 18.89
CA SER A 65 -1.84 13.71 19.19
C SER A 65 -1.25 12.32 19.03
N LEU A 66 -1.88 11.31 19.65
CA LEU A 66 -1.40 9.92 19.61
C LEU A 66 -1.38 9.39 18.17
N VAL A 67 -2.45 9.67 17.41
CA VAL A 67 -2.53 9.28 15.99
C VAL A 67 -1.47 10.00 15.17
N TRP A 68 -1.22 11.29 15.41
CA TRP A 68 -0.15 12.01 14.72
C TRP A 68 1.25 11.51 15.07
N GLU A 69 1.52 11.11 16.32
CA GLU A 69 2.76 10.43 16.69
C GLU A 69 2.95 9.12 15.92
N PHE A 70 1.89 8.31 15.82
CA PHE A 70 1.89 7.06 15.04
C PHE A 70 2.20 7.29 13.56
N TYR A 71 1.55 8.28 12.94
CA TYR A 71 1.79 8.60 11.53
C TYR A 71 3.14 9.29 11.30
N HIS A 72 3.61 10.12 12.24
CA HIS A 72 4.94 10.73 12.16
C HIS A 72 6.02 9.65 12.19
N TYR A 73 5.95 8.70 13.12
CA TYR A 73 6.85 7.54 13.14
C TYR A 73 6.90 6.81 11.79
N ARG A 74 5.73 6.51 11.23
CA ARG A 74 5.65 5.81 9.93
C ARG A 74 6.22 6.63 8.78
N ARG A 75 6.05 7.96 8.78
CA ARG A 75 6.68 8.87 7.82
C ARG A 75 8.21 8.81 7.93
N GLU A 76 8.75 8.87 9.14
CA GLU A 76 10.20 8.82 9.38
C GLU A 76 10.81 7.46 8.98
N VAL A 77 10.11 6.36 9.24
CA VAL A 77 10.51 5.02 8.79
C VAL A 77 10.48 4.93 7.27
N ALA A 78 9.38 5.35 6.65
CA ALA A 78 9.21 5.29 5.20
C ALA A 78 10.20 6.21 4.45
N ALA A 79 10.58 7.35 5.03
CA ALA A 79 11.53 8.29 4.44
C ALA A 79 12.94 7.67 4.35
N LYS A 80 13.31 6.84 5.33
CA LYS A 80 14.61 6.15 5.39
C LYS A 80 14.65 4.88 4.55
N ALA A 81 13.52 4.19 4.41
CA ALA A 81 13.41 2.99 3.58
C ALA A 81 13.75 3.29 2.11
N GLN A 82 14.25 2.31 1.36
CA GLN A 82 14.49 2.41 -0.09
C GLN A 82 13.67 1.35 -0.83
N PRO A 83 13.25 1.60 -2.08
CA PRO A 83 12.61 0.57 -2.89
C PRO A 83 13.53 -0.66 -3.02
N ASN A 84 13.00 -1.84 -2.67
CA ASN A 84 13.72 -3.10 -2.84
C ASN A 84 13.63 -3.63 -4.28
N GLN A 85 14.23 -4.80 -4.53
CA GLN A 85 14.28 -5.42 -5.85
C GLN A 85 12.90 -5.74 -6.44
N GLY A 86 11.88 -6.00 -5.61
CA GLY A 86 10.51 -6.25 -6.08
C GLY A 86 9.87 -4.99 -6.67
N HIS A 87 10.02 -3.86 -5.99
CA HIS A 87 9.55 -2.56 -6.51
C HIS A 87 10.28 -2.17 -7.80
N LYS A 88 11.62 -2.33 -7.81
CA LYS A 88 12.44 -2.02 -8.99
C LYS A 88 12.06 -2.90 -10.18
N ALA A 89 11.88 -4.21 -9.98
CA ALA A 89 11.44 -5.11 -11.03
C ALA A 89 10.08 -4.70 -11.64
N ILE A 90 9.14 -4.24 -10.82
CA ILE A 90 7.84 -3.73 -11.29
C ILE A 90 8.02 -2.44 -12.12
N ALA A 91 8.78 -1.48 -11.61
CA ALA A 91 9.03 -0.21 -12.30
C ALA A 91 9.80 -0.41 -13.62
N ASP A 92 10.81 -1.27 -13.62
CA ASP A 92 11.59 -1.61 -14.80
C ASP A 92 10.74 -2.36 -15.83
N TYR A 93 9.85 -3.25 -15.39
CA TYR A 93 8.90 -3.95 -16.27
C TYR A 93 7.94 -2.97 -16.95
N GLU A 94 7.36 -2.03 -16.19
CA GLU A 94 6.54 -0.95 -16.75
C GLU A 94 7.35 -0.08 -17.73
N SER A 95 8.59 0.29 -17.36
CA SER A 95 9.41 1.15 -18.21
C SER A 95 9.80 0.49 -19.53
N ARG A 96 10.06 -0.82 -19.55
CA ARG A 96 10.46 -1.54 -20.76
C ARG A 96 9.30 -1.86 -21.69
N LEU A 97 8.14 -2.22 -21.14
CA LEU A 97 7.01 -2.74 -21.93
C LEU A 97 5.80 -1.81 -21.97
N GLY A 98 5.84 -0.66 -21.30
CA GLY A 98 4.71 0.28 -21.22
C GLY A 98 4.28 0.90 -22.56
N SER A 99 5.12 0.84 -23.59
CA SER A 99 4.76 1.22 -24.97
C SER A 99 3.97 0.14 -25.71
N GLU A 100 4.04 -1.12 -25.25
CA GLU A 100 3.44 -2.29 -25.90
C GLU A 100 2.27 -2.90 -25.10
N LYS A 101 2.31 -2.71 -23.78
CA LYS A 101 1.37 -3.26 -22.80
C LYS A 101 0.88 -2.17 -21.88
N LYS A 102 -0.38 -2.25 -21.49
CA LYS A 102 -0.92 -1.41 -20.41
C LYS A 102 -0.62 -2.10 -19.07
N ILE A 103 0.34 -1.55 -18.34
CA ILE A 103 0.77 -2.08 -17.03
C ILE A 103 0.29 -1.12 -15.96
N THR A 104 -0.57 -1.58 -15.05
CA THR A 104 -1.14 -0.76 -13.97
C THR A 104 -0.77 -1.35 -12.61
N VAL A 105 -0.19 -0.54 -11.73
CA VAL A 105 0.07 -0.95 -10.35
C VAL A 105 -1.05 -0.40 -9.47
N ILE A 106 -1.75 -1.30 -8.77
CA ILE A 106 -2.72 -0.96 -7.74
C ILE A 106 -2.07 -1.30 -6.40
N THR A 107 -1.92 -0.33 -5.50
CA THR A 107 -1.28 -0.58 -4.21
C THR A 107 -2.20 -0.26 -3.05
N GLN A 108 -2.21 -1.17 -2.07
CA GLN A 108 -2.81 -0.95 -0.76
C GLN A 108 -1.86 -0.16 0.16
N ASN A 109 -0.58 -0.06 -0.20
CA ASN A 109 0.44 0.59 0.59
C ASN A 109 0.32 2.11 0.50
N VAL A 110 0.86 2.77 1.52
CA VAL A 110 0.81 4.23 1.68
C VAL A 110 2.22 4.83 1.84
N ASP A 111 3.26 4.01 1.62
CA ASP A 111 4.67 4.30 1.90
C ASP A 111 5.38 5.09 0.79
N GLY A 112 4.79 5.20 -0.40
CA GLY A 112 5.35 5.89 -1.56
C GLY A 112 6.53 5.16 -2.24
N LEU A 113 6.82 3.91 -1.91
CA LEU A 113 7.98 3.19 -2.47
C LEU A 113 7.83 2.86 -3.96
N HIS A 114 6.63 2.58 -4.46
CA HIS A 114 6.39 2.41 -5.90
C HIS A 114 6.73 3.68 -6.70
N VAL A 115 6.28 4.85 -6.24
CA VAL A 115 6.62 6.14 -6.87
C VAL A 115 8.14 6.34 -6.88
N ARG A 116 8.80 6.08 -5.76
CA ARG A 116 10.26 6.21 -5.62
C ARG A 116 11.05 5.17 -6.44
N ALA A 117 10.44 4.03 -6.78
CA ALA A 117 11.03 3.04 -7.68
C ALA A 117 10.93 3.47 -9.15
N GLY A 118 10.06 4.43 -9.48
CA GLY A 118 9.84 4.92 -10.84
C GLY A 118 8.55 4.44 -11.50
N THR A 119 7.66 3.74 -10.76
CA THR A 119 6.34 3.35 -11.27
C THR A 119 5.52 4.59 -11.63
N LYS A 120 4.96 4.63 -12.85
CA LYS A 120 4.23 5.78 -13.40
C LYS A 120 2.71 5.58 -13.34
N ASN A 121 2.21 4.44 -13.81
CA ASN A 121 0.80 4.10 -13.82
C ASN A 121 0.38 3.44 -12.50
N LEU A 122 0.24 4.28 -11.47
CA LEU A 122 0.02 3.89 -10.08
C LEU A 122 -1.35 4.34 -9.57
N ILE A 123 -2.04 3.44 -8.88
CA ILE A 123 -3.28 3.70 -8.14
C ILE A 123 -3.05 3.41 -6.65
N GLU A 124 -2.98 4.46 -5.83
CA GLU A 124 -2.84 4.37 -4.37
C GLU A 124 -4.22 4.26 -3.70
N LEU A 125 -4.69 3.05 -3.41
CA LEU A 125 -6.05 2.79 -2.92
C LEU A 125 -6.35 3.49 -1.58
N HIS A 126 -5.36 3.50 -0.67
CA HIS A 126 -5.54 3.93 0.71
C HIS A 126 -4.90 5.28 1.01
N GLY A 127 -4.56 6.07 -0.01
CA GLY A 127 -3.91 7.35 0.13
C GLY A 127 -2.39 7.25 0.28
N ASN A 128 -1.75 8.22 0.94
CA ASN A 128 -0.29 8.33 0.98
C ASN A 128 0.18 9.04 2.27
N LEU A 129 1.23 8.52 2.93
CA LEU A 129 1.81 9.06 4.17
C LEU A 129 2.34 10.50 4.02
N TYR A 130 2.69 10.89 2.80
CA TYR A 130 3.19 12.21 2.42
C TYR A 130 2.11 13.12 1.86
N LYS A 131 0.84 12.81 2.10
CA LYS A 131 -0.29 13.70 1.81
C LYS A 131 -1.06 13.99 3.10
N THR A 132 -1.55 15.22 3.22
CA THR A 132 -2.41 15.65 4.34
C THR A 132 -3.76 16.12 3.80
N ARG A 133 -4.82 15.93 4.59
CA ARG A 133 -6.18 16.43 4.30
C ARG A 133 -6.62 17.33 5.42
N CYS A 134 -7.04 18.56 5.10
CA CYS A 134 -7.61 19.45 6.11
C CYS A 134 -8.98 18.94 6.56
N THR A 135 -9.21 18.84 7.87
CA THR A 135 -10.50 18.40 8.41
C THR A 135 -11.61 19.43 8.19
N LYS A 136 -11.27 20.71 8.01
CA LYS A 136 -12.19 21.83 7.76
C LYS A 136 -12.45 22.06 6.27
N CYS A 137 -11.46 22.57 5.51
CA CYS A 137 -11.64 22.94 4.10
C CYS A 137 -11.47 21.77 3.10
N LYS A 138 -11.16 20.56 3.58
CA LYS A 138 -10.97 19.33 2.78
C LYS A 138 -9.82 19.34 1.77
N GLU A 139 -9.05 20.42 1.69
CA GLU A 139 -7.89 20.52 0.82
C GLU A 139 -6.87 19.40 1.11
N VAL A 140 -6.36 18.80 0.03
CA VAL A 140 -5.36 17.74 0.07
C VAL A 140 -4.06 18.27 -0.51
N LEU A 141 -2.99 18.22 0.28
CA LEU A 141 -1.67 18.71 -0.12
C LEU A 141 -0.60 17.67 0.15
N VAL A 142 0.42 17.64 -0.71
CA VAL A 142 1.66 16.92 -0.43
C VAL A 142 2.38 17.62 0.73
N ASN A 143 2.92 16.82 1.64
CA ASN A 143 3.77 17.27 2.72
C ASN A 143 4.90 16.25 2.94
N ASN A 144 6.12 16.65 2.56
CA ASN A 144 7.34 15.87 2.75
C ASN A 144 8.18 16.38 3.94
N ASP A 145 7.63 17.27 4.77
CA ASP A 145 8.36 17.87 5.88
C ASP A 145 8.73 16.80 6.92
N SER A 146 9.96 16.84 7.41
CA SER A 146 10.48 15.98 8.49
C SER A 146 11.19 16.87 9.52
N PRO A 147 10.62 17.03 10.74
CA PRO A 147 9.28 16.57 11.15
C PRO A 147 8.15 17.34 10.44
N ILE A 148 6.94 16.76 10.42
CA ILE A 148 5.76 17.41 9.78
C ILE A 148 5.33 18.71 10.49
N CYS A 149 5.58 18.80 11.79
CA CYS A 149 5.54 20.04 12.55
C CYS A 149 6.54 19.97 13.71
N GLU A 150 6.96 21.12 14.21
CA GLU A 150 7.95 21.23 15.29
C GLU A 150 7.56 20.44 16.55
N ALA A 151 6.28 20.46 16.92
CA ALA A 151 5.79 19.77 18.12
C ALA A 151 5.96 18.23 18.07
N LEU A 152 6.12 17.65 16.87
CA LEU A 152 6.37 16.22 16.67
C LEU A 152 7.85 15.86 16.59
N ALA A 153 8.77 16.84 16.58
CA ALA A 153 10.21 16.60 16.54
C ALA A 153 10.64 15.63 17.66
N GLY A 154 11.36 14.55 17.29
CA GLY A 154 11.85 13.56 18.24
C GLY A 154 10.77 12.67 18.89
N ARG A 155 9.51 12.74 18.42
CA ARG A 155 8.39 11.94 18.94
C ARG A 155 8.04 10.77 18.03
N GLY A 156 7.11 9.92 18.47
CA GLY A 156 6.66 8.77 17.70
C GLY A 156 7.43 7.46 17.97
N ALA A 157 8.37 7.45 18.93
CA ALA A 157 9.12 6.24 19.27
C ALA A 157 8.17 5.03 19.50
N PRO A 158 8.47 3.86 18.90
CA PRO A 158 7.56 2.70 18.89
C PRO A 158 7.63 1.86 20.17
N ASP A 159 8.53 2.18 21.11
CA ASP A 159 8.69 1.44 22.37
C ASP A 159 7.39 1.47 23.20
N ALA A 160 6.94 0.29 23.63
CA ALA A 160 5.73 0.09 24.40
C ALA A 160 5.72 0.82 25.76
N LYS A 161 6.90 1.19 26.29
CA LYS A 161 7.04 1.96 27.54
C LYS A 161 6.81 3.46 27.35
N VAL A 162 6.80 3.94 26.11
CA VAL A 162 6.60 5.37 25.83
C VAL A 162 5.12 5.71 25.97
N VAL A 163 4.82 6.64 26.89
CA VAL A 163 3.49 7.21 27.07
C VAL A 163 3.26 8.31 26.02
N GLY A 164 2.01 8.48 25.58
CA GLY A 164 1.64 9.53 24.62
C GLY A 164 2.05 10.93 25.11
N SER A 165 2.41 11.81 24.17
CA SER A 165 2.96 13.12 24.48
C SER A 165 1.91 14.21 24.76
N ASP A 166 0.61 13.87 24.67
CA ASP A 166 -0.56 14.77 24.83
C ASP A 166 -0.34 16.19 24.25
N ILE A 167 0.16 16.24 23.02
CA ILE A 167 0.47 17.49 22.34
C ILE A 167 -0.83 18.29 22.19
N PRO A 168 -0.87 19.57 22.63
CA PRO A 168 -2.04 20.41 22.46
C PRO A 168 -2.46 20.46 20.99
N VAL A 169 -3.77 20.33 20.71
CA VAL A 169 -4.28 20.27 19.33
C VAL A 169 -3.72 21.42 18.49
N LYS A 170 -3.68 22.65 19.02
CA LYS A 170 -3.13 23.86 18.37
C LYS A 170 -1.68 23.75 17.87
N SER A 171 -0.90 22.82 18.42
CA SER A 171 0.50 22.57 18.07
C SER A 171 0.68 21.40 17.10
N LEU A 172 -0.38 20.66 16.79
CA LEU A 172 -0.39 19.62 15.76
C LEU A 172 -0.41 20.25 14.34
N PRO A 173 -0.24 19.46 13.26
CA PRO A 173 -0.25 19.98 11.90
C PRO A 173 -1.58 20.67 11.55
N HIS A 174 -1.52 21.92 11.06
CA HIS A 174 -2.69 22.71 10.65
C HIS A 174 -2.60 23.21 9.21
N CYS A 175 -3.76 23.42 8.61
CA CYS A 175 -3.90 23.97 7.28
C CYS A 175 -3.36 25.40 7.21
N LYS A 176 -2.43 25.63 6.29
CA LYS A 176 -1.78 26.93 6.04
C LYS A 176 -2.61 27.87 5.17
N LYS A 177 -3.78 27.43 4.66
CA LYS A 177 -4.68 28.26 3.85
C LYS A 177 -5.26 29.40 4.68
N THR A 178 -5.21 30.61 4.11
CA THR A 178 -5.77 31.83 4.71
C THR A 178 -7.22 31.59 5.16
N ASN A 179 -7.55 32.02 6.38
CA ASN A 179 -8.87 31.87 7.03
C ASN A 179 -9.34 30.41 7.27
N CYS A 180 -8.50 29.40 7.06
CA CYS A 180 -8.84 28.02 7.38
C CYS A 180 -8.41 27.63 8.79
N GLY A 181 -7.09 27.48 9.00
CA GLY A 181 -6.49 27.07 10.27
C GLY A 181 -7.00 25.73 10.80
N GLY A 182 -7.59 24.86 9.96
CA GLY A 182 -8.16 23.59 10.40
C GLY A 182 -7.09 22.54 10.67
N LEU A 183 -7.31 21.70 11.70
CA LEU A 183 -6.46 20.56 12.01
C LEU A 183 -6.30 19.67 10.76
N LEU A 184 -5.08 19.33 10.41
CA LEU A 184 -4.81 18.36 9.37
C LEU A 184 -4.96 16.96 9.93
N ARG A 185 -5.29 16.02 9.05
CA ARG A 185 -5.11 14.59 9.26
C ARG A 185 -4.27 14.01 8.12
N PRO A 186 -3.63 12.84 8.29
CA PRO A 186 -3.07 12.09 7.17
C PRO A 186 -4.14 11.87 6.09
N HIS A 187 -3.77 12.04 4.83
CA HIS A 187 -4.63 11.69 3.70
C HIS A 187 -4.52 10.18 3.45
N ILE A 188 -5.07 9.43 4.39
CA ILE A 188 -5.10 7.98 4.45
C ILE A 188 -6.56 7.57 4.62
N VAL A 189 -6.96 6.51 3.94
CA VAL A 189 -8.25 5.84 4.17
C VAL A 189 -8.12 5.05 5.46
N TRP A 190 -8.91 5.41 6.48
CA TRP A 190 -8.93 4.70 7.76
C TRP A 190 -9.88 3.52 7.74
N PHE A 191 -9.68 2.58 8.66
CA PHE A 191 -10.66 1.53 8.90
C PHE A 191 -12.00 2.16 9.29
N GLY A 192 -13.08 1.71 8.65
CA GLY A 192 -14.41 2.31 8.78
C GLY A 192 -14.68 3.47 7.81
N GLU A 193 -13.70 3.92 7.03
CA GLU A 193 -13.92 4.89 5.94
C GLU A 193 -14.05 4.19 4.59
N ASN A 194 -14.83 4.79 3.70
CA ASN A 194 -14.90 4.37 2.30
C ASN A 194 -13.63 4.80 1.54
N LEU A 195 -13.22 3.97 0.58
CA LEU A 195 -12.27 4.40 -0.44
C LEU A 195 -12.87 5.55 -1.26
N ASP A 196 -12.01 6.40 -1.81
CA ASP A 196 -12.43 7.43 -2.75
C ASP A 196 -13.11 6.76 -3.98
N PRO A 197 -14.36 7.10 -4.31
CA PRO A 197 -15.09 6.45 -5.41
C PRO A 197 -14.37 6.56 -6.76
N ALA A 198 -13.67 7.67 -7.04
CA ALA A 198 -12.93 7.84 -8.28
C ALA A 198 -11.67 6.96 -8.32
N VAL A 199 -11.01 6.76 -7.18
CA VAL A 199 -9.87 5.84 -7.05
C VAL A 199 -10.33 4.40 -7.18
N LEU A 200 -11.43 4.04 -6.50
CA LEU A 200 -12.03 2.70 -6.58
C LEU A 200 -12.45 2.37 -8.01
N ASN A 201 -13.15 3.26 -8.70
CA ASN A 201 -13.59 3.05 -10.09
C ASN A 201 -12.39 2.87 -11.05
N LYS A 202 -11.29 3.60 -10.85
CA LYS A 202 -10.05 3.40 -11.63
C LYS A 202 -9.47 2.00 -11.41
N ALA A 203 -9.41 1.55 -10.16
CA ALA A 203 -8.93 0.22 -9.81
C ALA A 203 -9.84 -0.87 -10.41
N GLU A 204 -11.16 -0.74 -10.25
CA GLU A 204 -12.15 -1.67 -10.81
C GLU A 204 -12.08 -1.72 -12.33
N THR A 205 -11.93 -0.58 -13.00
CA THR A 205 -11.77 -0.52 -14.47
C THR A 205 -10.52 -1.27 -14.92
N ALA A 206 -9.38 -1.05 -14.25
CA ALA A 206 -8.14 -1.77 -14.59
C ALA A 206 -8.26 -3.28 -14.35
N MET A 207 -8.89 -3.68 -13.25
CA MET A 207 -9.13 -5.09 -12.93
C MET A 207 -10.17 -5.75 -13.87
N ALA A 208 -11.11 -4.98 -14.42
CA ALA A 208 -12.14 -5.48 -15.32
C ALA A 208 -11.60 -5.88 -16.69
N THR A 209 -10.53 -5.21 -17.15
CA THR A 209 -9.96 -5.39 -18.50
C THR A 209 -8.62 -6.12 -18.52
N CYS A 210 -8.05 -6.50 -17.37
CA CYS A 210 -6.73 -7.14 -17.34
C CYS A 210 -6.76 -8.60 -17.83
N ASP A 211 -5.74 -8.98 -18.60
CA ASP A 211 -5.51 -10.36 -19.03
C ASP A 211 -4.77 -11.16 -17.95
N VAL A 212 -3.87 -10.48 -17.24
CA VAL A 212 -3.04 -11.05 -16.17
C VAL A 212 -3.04 -10.14 -14.96
N CYS A 213 -3.25 -10.73 -13.78
CA CYS A 213 -3.13 -10.06 -12.49
C CYS A 213 -2.03 -10.71 -11.63
N LEU A 214 -1.08 -9.91 -11.15
CA LEU A 214 -0.12 -10.32 -10.14
C LEU A 214 -0.58 -9.83 -8.77
N VAL A 215 -0.73 -10.73 -7.81
CA VAL A 215 -1.07 -10.42 -6.41
C VAL A 215 0.20 -10.51 -5.58
N VAL A 216 0.70 -9.38 -5.10
CA VAL A 216 2.07 -9.28 -4.57
C VAL A 216 2.08 -8.87 -3.11
N GLY A 217 2.53 -9.77 -2.24
CA GLY A 217 2.79 -9.48 -0.83
C GLY A 217 1.57 -8.91 -0.10
N THR A 218 0.37 -9.42 -0.37
CA THR A 218 -0.85 -9.02 0.34
C THR A 218 -1.41 -10.17 1.14
N SER A 219 -2.25 -9.88 2.14
CA SER A 219 -2.94 -10.92 2.90
C SER A 219 -4.25 -11.36 2.30
N SER A 220 -4.78 -10.61 1.34
CA SER A 220 -6.09 -10.88 0.75
C SER A 220 -7.20 -10.97 1.80
N VAL A 221 -7.12 -10.17 2.87
CA VAL A 221 -8.15 -10.11 3.94
C VAL A 221 -8.81 -8.73 4.09
N VAL A 222 -8.16 -7.66 3.59
CA VAL A 222 -8.66 -6.29 3.74
C VAL A 222 -9.53 -5.94 2.55
N TYR A 223 -10.82 -5.73 2.82
CA TYR A 223 -11.81 -5.34 1.81
C TYR A 223 -11.80 -3.82 1.59
N PRO A 224 -12.10 -3.36 0.36
CA PRO A 224 -12.52 -4.14 -0.82
C PRO A 224 -11.37 -4.77 -1.62
N ALA A 225 -10.11 -4.40 -1.37
CA ALA A 225 -8.96 -4.80 -2.19
C ALA A 225 -8.76 -6.32 -2.31
N ALA A 226 -9.10 -7.07 -1.26
CA ALA A 226 -9.06 -8.54 -1.25
C ALA A 226 -9.91 -9.20 -2.34
N MET A 227 -10.96 -8.54 -2.84
CA MET A 227 -11.86 -9.10 -3.85
C MET A 227 -11.40 -8.90 -5.28
N PHE A 228 -10.49 -7.97 -5.54
CA PHE A 228 -10.13 -7.60 -6.91
C PHE A 228 -9.57 -8.79 -7.71
N ALA A 229 -8.56 -9.46 -7.18
CA ALA A 229 -7.92 -10.58 -7.89
C ALA A 229 -8.84 -11.80 -8.04
N PRO A 230 -9.60 -12.25 -7.01
CA PRO A 230 -10.59 -13.31 -7.19
C PRO A 230 -11.64 -12.96 -8.26
N GLN A 231 -12.13 -11.73 -8.30
CA GLN A 231 -13.09 -11.30 -9.32
C GLN A 231 -12.49 -11.29 -10.73
N ALA A 232 -11.20 -10.91 -10.87
CA ALA A 232 -10.52 -10.99 -12.16
C ALA A 232 -10.33 -12.45 -12.61
N ALA A 233 -9.99 -13.36 -11.70
CA ALA A 233 -9.90 -14.80 -11.99
C ALA A 233 -11.24 -15.35 -12.50
N THR A 234 -12.35 -15.03 -11.86
CA THR A 234 -13.70 -15.46 -12.27
C THR A 234 -14.09 -14.95 -13.67
N ARG A 235 -13.54 -13.81 -14.11
CA ARG A 235 -13.73 -13.28 -15.48
C ARG A 235 -12.81 -13.91 -16.53
N GLY A 236 -11.90 -14.77 -16.13
CA GLY A 236 -10.95 -15.46 -17.01
C GLY A 236 -9.56 -14.84 -17.08
N ALA A 237 -9.27 -13.79 -16.28
CA ALA A 237 -7.90 -13.29 -16.17
C ALA A 237 -7.02 -14.33 -15.47
N ILE A 238 -5.78 -14.48 -15.92
CA ILE A 238 -4.81 -15.35 -15.25
C ILE A 238 -4.25 -14.62 -14.03
N VAL A 239 -4.34 -15.26 -12.86
CA VAL A 239 -3.87 -14.68 -11.59
C VAL A 239 -2.69 -15.44 -11.04
N ALA A 240 -1.62 -14.72 -10.73
CA ALA A 240 -0.42 -15.24 -10.08
C ALA A 240 -0.16 -14.54 -8.76
N GLU A 241 -0.14 -15.29 -7.68
CA GLU A 241 0.18 -14.78 -6.35
C GLU A 241 1.67 -14.97 -6.04
N PHE A 242 2.29 -13.90 -5.55
CA PHE A 242 3.68 -13.84 -5.09
C PHE A 242 3.67 -13.48 -3.61
N ASN A 243 3.93 -14.46 -2.75
CA ASN A 243 3.79 -14.27 -1.31
C ASN A 243 4.66 -15.24 -0.51
N LEU A 244 4.97 -14.89 0.73
CA LEU A 244 5.72 -15.78 1.63
C LEU A 244 4.90 -16.99 2.08
N GLU A 245 3.58 -16.82 2.17
CA GLU A 245 2.65 -17.83 2.66
C GLU A 245 1.37 -17.77 1.82
N PRO A 246 0.64 -18.89 1.64
CA PRO A 246 -0.68 -18.88 1.04
C PRO A 246 -1.65 -17.97 1.79
N THR A 247 -2.61 -17.40 1.07
CA THR A 247 -3.71 -16.59 1.59
C THR A 247 -5.04 -17.32 1.44
N PRO A 248 -6.13 -16.84 2.08
CA PRO A 248 -7.46 -17.39 1.85
C PRO A 248 -7.90 -17.39 0.38
N ALA A 249 -7.31 -16.53 -0.46
CA ALA A 249 -7.62 -16.41 -1.87
C ALA A 249 -6.71 -17.25 -2.78
N THR A 250 -5.62 -17.84 -2.27
CA THR A 250 -4.72 -18.71 -3.06
C THR A 250 -5.48 -19.81 -3.84
N PRO A 251 -6.50 -20.48 -3.26
CA PRO A 251 -7.29 -21.48 -3.98
C PRO A 251 -7.94 -20.99 -5.29
N ASP A 252 -8.20 -19.67 -5.41
CA ASP A 252 -8.88 -19.05 -6.54
C ASP A 252 -7.91 -18.69 -7.69
N PHE A 253 -6.60 -18.84 -7.48
CA PHE A 253 -5.57 -18.38 -8.41
C PHE A 253 -4.94 -19.50 -9.23
N HIS A 254 -4.38 -19.12 -10.38
CA HIS A 254 -3.78 -20.07 -11.33
C HIS A 254 -2.35 -20.43 -10.93
N TYR A 255 -1.60 -19.44 -10.42
CA TYR A 255 -0.22 -19.61 -9.99
C TYR A 255 -0.01 -19.13 -8.56
N TYR A 256 0.89 -19.82 -7.86
CA TYR A 256 1.39 -19.42 -6.56
C TYR A 256 2.92 -19.58 -6.54
N PHE A 257 3.61 -18.47 -6.30
CA PHE A 257 5.06 -18.40 -6.20
C PHE A 257 5.44 -18.02 -4.78
N GLU A 258 5.81 -19.04 -4.00
CA GLU A 258 6.26 -18.89 -2.63
C GLU A 258 7.62 -18.18 -2.57
N GLY A 259 7.74 -17.23 -1.64
CA GLY A 259 9.02 -16.62 -1.26
C GLY A 259 9.05 -15.09 -1.32
N PRO A 260 10.21 -14.48 -1.00
CA PRO A 260 10.36 -13.04 -0.96
C PRO A 260 10.08 -12.40 -2.32
N CYS A 261 9.25 -11.35 -2.35
CA CYS A 261 8.87 -10.66 -3.57
C CYS A 261 10.09 -10.04 -4.27
N GLY A 262 11.09 -9.59 -3.51
CA GLY A 262 12.36 -9.10 -4.03
C GLY A 262 13.23 -10.17 -4.70
N THR A 263 12.90 -11.45 -4.55
CA THR A 263 13.57 -12.56 -5.24
C THR A 263 12.71 -13.16 -6.36
N THR A 264 11.41 -13.29 -6.15
CA THR A 264 10.51 -13.95 -7.10
C THR A 264 10.07 -13.03 -8.25
N LEU A 265 9.82 -11.74 -7.98
CA LEU A 265 9.40 -10.79 -9.02
C LEU A 265 10.49 -10.50 -10.07
N PRO A 266 11.77 -10.29 -9.71
CA PRO A 266 12.80 -10.11 -10.73
C PRO A 266 12.89 -11.29 -11.70
N LYS A 267 12.68 -12.52 -11.22
CA LYS A 267 12.66 -13.72 -12.09
C LYS A 267 11.45 -13.74 -13.02
N ALA A 268 10.28 -13.39 -12.49
CA ALA A 268 9.01 -13.43 -13.21
C ALA A 268 8.89 -12.31 -14.26
N LEU A 269 9.43 -11.13 -13.96
CA LEU A 269 9.32 -9.92 -14.79
C LEU A 269 10.54 -9.70 -15.69
N ALA A 270 11.57 -10.52 -15.59
CA ALA A 270 12.69 -10.55 -16.54
C ALA A 270 12.25 -11.08 -17.92
N ASP A 271 13.02 -10.73 -18.94
CA ASP A 271 12.79 -11.12 -20.35
C ASP A 271 12.69 -12.64 -20.58
#